data_AF-A0AB38RPP8-F1
#
_entry.id   AF-A0AB38RPP8-F1
#
_cell.length_a   1.000
_cell.length_b   1.000
_cell.length_c   1.000
_cell.angle_alpha   90.00
_cell.angle_beta   90.00
_cell.angle_gamma   90.00
#
_symmetry.space_group_name_H-M   'P 1'
#
loop_
_entity.id
_entity.type
_entity.pdbx_description
1 polymer ?
#
loop_
_entity_poly.entity_id
_entity_poly.type
_entity_poly.pdbx_seq_one_letter_code
_entity_poly.pdbx_strand_id
1 'polypeptide(L)'
;MTTPTDRWLAAAPAGLPQLQGVESVAERLLLLLHYGVDWDSWVGRRRATYWTQHLPNRVRVATYVGGADLDRWWSVVSRSLESEPRTTDERLELAALLRAESEPVLTLLRERPTAYVLRTRIVAESVAAARAARKVS
;
A
#
# COMPACT_ATOMS: atom_id res chain seq x y z
N MET A 1 -8.08 17.37 6.98
CA MET A 1 -6.82 17.49 6.21
C MET A 1 -6.78 16.36 5.21
N THR A 2 -6.44 16.62 3.95
CA THR A 2 -6.34 15.58 2.92
C THR A 2 -5.00 14.87 3.05
N THR A 3 -5.01 13.55 3.24
CA THR A 3 -3.77 12.78 3.37
C THR A 3 -3.14 12.48 2.00
N PRO A 4 -1.86 12.06 1.95
CA PRO A 4 -1.27 11.48 0.73
C PRO A 4 -2.15 10.40 0.09
N THR A 5 -2.66 9.45 0.87
CA THR A 5 -3.48 8.36 0.29
C THR A 5 -4.84 8.86 -0.20
N ASP A 6 -5.45 9.88 0.44
CA ASP A 6 -6.67 10.50 -0.08
C ASP A 6 -6.46 11.07 -1.49
N ARG A 7 -5.30 11.70 -1.75
CA ARG A 7 -4.96 12.24 -3.08
C ARG A 7 -4.79 11.13 -4.11
N TRP A 8 -4.23 9.99 -3.74
CA TRP A 8 -4.09 8.85 -4.65
C TRP A 8 -5.42 8.17 -4.91
N LEU A 9 -6.23 7.95 -3.87
CA LEU A 9 -7.57 7.37 -3.97
C LEU A 9 -8.52 8.26 -4.78
N ALA A 10 -8.38 9.58 -4.72
CA ALA A 10 -9.15 10.50 -5.54
C ALA A 10 -8.91 10.35 -7.05
N ALA A 11 -7.78 9.75 -7.46
CA ALA A 11 -7.51 9.45 -8.86
C ALA A 11 -8.11 8.11 -9.33
N ALA A 12 -8.62 7.28 -8.41
CA ALA A 12 -9.20 5.99 -8.74
C ALA A 12 -10.45 6.12 -9.62
N PRO A 13 -10.76 5.12 -10.46
CA PRO A 13 -11.95 5.14 -11.30
C PRO A 13 -13.22 5.13 -10.44
N ALA A 14 -14.27 5.84 -10.90
CA ALA A 14 -15.54 5.97 -10.17
C ALA A 14 -16.22 4.63 -9.83
N GLY A 15 -15.91 3.56 -10.58
CA GLY A 15 -16.42 2.21 -10.33
C GLY A 15 -15.70 1.45 -9.20
N LEU A 16 -14.62 1.98 -8.63
CA LEU A 16 -13.92 1.37 -7.49
C LEU A 16 -14.59 1.83 -6.18
N PRO A 17 -15.29 0.95 -5.44
CA PRO A 17 -16.00 1.37 -4.23
C PRO A 17 -15.04 1.89 -3.15
N GLN A 18 -15.44 2.93 -2.42
CA GLN A 18 -14.66 3.42 -1.29
C GLN A 18 -14.73 2.43 -0.13
N LEU A 19 -13.57 2.05 0.40
CA LEU A 19 -13.47 1.22 1.59
C LEU A 19 -13.55 2.09 2.84
N GLN A 20 -14.12 1.53 3.91
CA GLN A 20 -14.31 2.20 5.20
C GLN A 20 -13.70 1.35 6.33
N GLY A 21 -13.48 1.96 7.49
CA GLY A 21 -12.96 1.27 8.68
C GLY A 21 -11.66 0.50 8.40
N VAL A 22 -11.61 -0.75 8.86
CA VAL A 22 -10.43 -1.62 8.78
C VAL A 22 -9.98 -1.94 7.34
N GLU A 23 -10.93 -1.99 6.39
CA GLU A 23 -10.61 -2.20 4.97
C GLU A 23 -9.91 -0.97 4.38
N SER A 24 -10.32 0.23 4.78
CA SER A 24 -9.66 1.49 4.39
C SER A 24 -8.23 1.56 4.94
N VAL A 25 -8.01 1.12 6.18
CA VAL A 25 -6.66 1.09 6.78
C VAL A 25 -5.75 0.15 5.99
N ALA A 26 -6.21 -1.06 5.68
CA ALA A 26 -5.45 -2.02 4.87
C ALA A 26 -5.08 -1.46 3.49
N GLU A 27 -6.04 -0.84 2.79
CA GLU A 27 -5.81 -0.21 1.48
C GLU A 27 -4.75 0.91 1.54
N ARG A 28 -4.88 1.81 2.53
CA ARG A 28 -3.96 2.94 2.70
C ARG A 28 -2.54 2.51 3.06
N LEU A 29 -2.40 1.49 3.91
CA LEU A 29 -1.09 0.91 4.22
C LEU A 29 -0.42 0.33 2.97
N LEU A 30 -1.15 -0.39 2.12
CA LEU A 30 -0.58 -0.92 0.87
C LEU A 30 -0.22 0.17 -0.15
N LEU A 31 -0.98 1.26 -0.20
CA LEU A 31 -0.62 2.42 -1.02
C LEU A 31 0.69 3.06 -0.55
N LEU A 32 0.83 3.32 0.74
CA LEU A 32 2.08 3.85 1.31
C LEU A 32 3.25 2.90 1.05
N LEU A 33 3.03 1.59 1.19
CA LEU A 33 4.03 0.58 0.90
C LEU A 33 4.46 0.63 -0.58
N HIS A 34 3.51 0.72 -1.52
CA HIS A 34 3.78 0.78 -2.95
C HIS A 34 4.55 2.05 -3.34
N TYR A 35 4.08 3.21 -2.91
CA TYR A 35 4.70 4.49 -3.25
C TYR A 35 6.04 4.72 -2.54
N GLY A 36 6.29 4.03 -1.42
CA GLY A 36 7.56 4.02 -0.73
C GLY A 36 8.63 3.14 -1.36
N VAL A 37 8.29 2.17 -2.23
CA VAL A 37 9.26 1.24 -2.85
C VAL A 37 10.39 1.99 -3.54
N ASP A 38 11.63 1.67 -3.19
CA ASP A 38 12.79 2.01 -4.00
C ASP A 38 12.77 1.17 -5.28
N TRP A 39 12.57 1.82 -6.42
CA TRP A 39 12.45 1.18 -7.71
C TRP A 39 13.78 0.96 -8.43
N ASP A 40 14.89 1.40 -7.84
CA ASP A 40 16.26 1.08 -8.29
C ASP A 40 16.82 -0.17 -7.57
N SER A 41 16.10 -0.65 -6.54
CA SER A 41 16.38 -1.89 -5.79
C SER A 41 16.12 -3.19 -6.57
N TRP A 42 16.24 -4.33 -5.86
CA TRP A 42 15.83 -5.64 -6.37
C TRP A 42 14.36 -5.68 -6.82
N VAL A 43 13.48 -4.86 -6.25
CA VAL A 43 12.07 -4.78 -6.63
C VAL A 43 11.95 -4.24 -8.05
N GLY A 44 12.75 -3.22 -8.38
CA GLY A 44 12.88 -2.65 -9.71
C GLY A 44 13.26 -3.67 -10.78
N ARG A 45 14.15 -4.61 -10.43
CA ARG A 45 14.60 -5.70 -11.31
C ARG A 45 13.53 -6.78 -11.51
N ARG A 46 12.48 -6.80 -10.68
CA ARG A 46 11.38 -7.78 -10.70
C ARG A 46 10.01 -7.13 -10.92
N ARG A 47 9.98 -5.98 -11.60
CA ARG A 47 8.75 -5.24 -11.92
C ARG A 47 7.66 -6.10 -12.57
N ALA A 48 8.05 -7.00 -13.49
CA ALA A 48 7.11 -7.87 -14.21
C ALA A 48 6.27 -8.78 -13.28
N THR A 49 6.85 -9.19 -12.15
CA THR A 49 6.21 -10.09 -11.16
C THR A 49 5.86 -9.37 -9.86
N TYR A 50 6.04 -8.05 -9.79
CA TYR A 50 5.80 -7.28 -8.57
C TYR A 50 4.37 -7.43 -8.07
N TRP A 51 3.39 -7.15 -8.94
CA TRP A 51 1.97 -7.16 -8.58
C TRP A 51 1.41 -8.57 -8.35
N THR A 52 1.88 -9.55 -9.12
CA THR A 52 1.29 -10.90 -9.15
C THR A 52 1.95 -11.84 -8.15
N GLN A 53 3.23 -11.60 -7.79
CA GLN A 53 3.99 -12.50 -6.94
C GLN A 53 4.59 -11.79 -5.74
N HIS A 54 5.39 -10.74 -5.94
CA HIS A 54 6.22 -10.21 -4.86
C HIS A 54 5.41 -9.45 -3.81
N LEU A 55 4.63 -8.44 -4.20
CA LEU A 55 3.83 -7.67 -3.26
C LEU A 55 2.84 -8.55 -2.46
N PRO A 56 1.96 -9.37 -3.08
CA PRO A 56 0.99 -10.16 -2.32
C PRO A 56 1.66 -11.20 -1.41
N ASN A 57 2.76 -11.83 -1.85
CA ASN A 57 3.47 -12.80 -1.02
C ASN A 57 4.15 -12.12 0.18
N ARG A 58 4.83 -11.00 -0.02
CA ARG A 58 5.51 -10.29 1.08
C ARG A 58 4.54 -9.73 2.10
N VAL A 59 3.42 -9.15 1.64
CA VAL A 59 2.33 -8.69 2.51
C VAL A 59 1.80 -9.83 3.37
N ARG A 60 1.47 -10.96 2.75
CA ARG A 60 0.93 -12.13 3.45
C ARG A 60 1.95 -12.73 4.43
N VAL A 61 3.19 -12.98 3.99
CA VAL A 61 4.25 -13.56 4.84
C VAL A 61 4.53 -12.69 6.06
N ALA A 62 4.54 -11.37 5.89
CA ALA A 62 4.74 -10.45 7.00
C ALA A 62 3.63 -10.57 8.08
N THR A 63 2.40 -10.98 7.74
CA THR A 63 1.33 -11.20 8.73
C THR A 63 1.56 -12.43 9.63
N TYR A 64 2.47 -13.33 9.23
CA TYR A 64 2.87 -14.47 10.06
C TYR A 64 4.13 -14.13 10.88
N VAL A 65 5.09 -13.41 10.30
CA VAL A 65 6.37 -13.04 10.95
C VAL A 65 6.20 -11.88 11.94
N GLY A 66 5.30 -10.95 11.62
CA GLY A 66 5.03 -9.75 12.41
C GLY A 66 4.14 -9.98 13.63
N GLY A 67 3.54 -11.17 13.78
CA GLY A 67 2.58 -11.45 14.84
C GLY A 67 1.27 -10.67 14.66
N ALA A 68 0.66 -10.25 15.77
CA ALA A 68 -0.62 -9.53 15.80
C ALA A 68 -0.47 -8.00 15.90
N ASP A 69 0.69 -7.45 15.52
CA ASP A 69 1.03 -6.03 15.68
C ASP A 69 1.32 -5.35 14.32
N LEU A 70 0.66 -4.21 14.06
CA LEU A 70 0.79 -3.46 12.82
C LEU A 70 2.16 -2.81 12.67
N ASP A 71 2.74 -2.26 13.75
CA ASP A 71 4.07 -1.65 13.72
C ASP A 71 5.13 -2.69 13.33
N ARG A 72 5.08 -3.88 13.94
CA ARG A 72 5.97 -4.99 13.60
C ARG A 72 5.71 -5.54 12.20
N TRP A 73 4.44 -5.71 11.79
CA TRP A 73 4.10 -6.12 10.42
C TRP A 73 4.67 -5.15 9.39
N TRP A 74 4.45 -3.84 9.59
CA TRP A 74 4.96 -2.79 8.72
C TRP A 74 6.48 -2.87 8.61
N SER A 75 7.18 -2.93 9.75
CA SER A 75 8.64 -3.03 9.80
C SER A 75 9.19 -4.25 9.06
N VAL A 76 8.46 -5.37 9.03
CA VAL A 76 8.87 -6.58 8.29
C VAL A 76 8.63 -6.39 6.79
N VAL A 77 7.42 -5.99 6.39
CA VAL A 77 7.06 -5.93 4.97
C VAL A 77 7.82 -4.81 4.24
N SER A 78 7.97 -3.64 4.87
CA SER A 78 8.64 -2.46 4.29
C SER A 78 10.12 -2.74 4.02
N ARG A 79 10.84 -3.29 5.00
CA ARG A 79 12.24 -3.74 4.81
C ARG A 79 12.36 -4.80 3.73
N SER A 80 11.43 -5.75 3.68
CA SER A 80 11.48 -6.81 2.67
C SER A 80 11.35 -6.24 1.24
N LEU A 81 10.57 -5.17 1.07
CA LEU A 81 10.30 -4.51 -0.22
C LEU A 81 11.15 -3.27 -0.47
N GLU A 82 12.12 -2.98 0.39
CA GLU A 82 12.93 -1.75 0.34
C GLU A 82 12.04 -0.51 0.15
N SER A 83 11.03 -0.38 1.01
CA SER A 83 10.02 0.67 0.96
C SER A 83 10.06 1.55 2.21
N GLU A 84 10.01 2.86 2.00
CA GLU A 84 9.95 3.84 3.07
C GLU A 84 9.08 5.07 2.71
N PRO A 85 8.36 5.68 3.68
CA PRO A 85 7.66 6.94 3.45
C PRO A 85 8.62 8.07 3.08
N ARG A 86 8.40 8.70 1.93
CA ARG A 86 9.33 9.67 1.33
C ARG A 86 9.11 11.08 1.86
N THR A 87 7.87 11.43 2.19
CA THR A 87 7.50 12.77 2.64
C THR A 87 7.10 12.80 4.11
N THR A 88 7.12 13.99 4.72
CA THR A 88 6.64 14.16 6.10
C THR A 88 5.16 13.81 6.23
N ASP A 89 4.34 14.16 5.24
CA ASP A 89 2.92 13.82 5.22
C ASP A 89 2.70 12.30 5.19
N GLU A 90 3.48 11.56 4.39
CA GLU A 90 3.41 10.09 4.35
C GLU A 90 3.82 9.46 5.69
N ARG A 91 4.84 10.02 6.37
CA ARG A 91 5.26 9.58 7.71
C ARG A 91 4.17 9.83 8.75
N LEU A 92 3.53 11.00 8.72
CA LEU A 92 2.45 11.35 9.63
C LEU A 92 1.22 10.47 9.41
N GLU A 93 0.84 10.24 8.16
CA GLU A 93 -0.27 9.35 7.81
C GLU A 93 0.01 7.91 8.25
N LEU A 94 1.21 7.39 7.95
CA LEU A 94 1.61 6.06 8.39
C LEU A 94 1.52 5.94 9.93
N ALA A 95 2.08 6.90 10.66
CA ALA A 95 2.06 6.90 12.12
C ALA A 95 0.63 6.85 12.69
N ALA A 96 -0.32 7.51 12.03
CA ALA A 96 -1.73 7.45 12.40
C ALA A 96 -2.36 6.07 12.08
N LEU A 97 -2.10 5.52 10.89
CA LEU A 97 -2.65 4.22 10.46
C LEU A 97 -2.16 3.06 11.33
N LEU A 98 -0.91 3.10 11.79
CA LEU A 98 -0.35 2.06 12.68
C LEU A 98 -1.00 2.02 14.07
N ARG A 99 -1.83 3.02 14.43
CA ARG A 99 -2.61 3.03 15.69
C ARG A 99 -3.97 2.36 15.57
N ALA A 100 -4.35 1.90 14.37
CA ALA A 100 -5.59 1.15 14.18
C ALA A 100 -5.56 -0.20 14.92
N GLU A 101 -6.73 -0.83 15.06
CA GLU A 101 -6.81 -2.19 15.58
C GLU A 101 -6.07 -3.17 14.66
N SER A 102 -5.00 -3.76 15.18
CA SER A 102 -4.07 -4.56 14.38
C SER A 102 -4.68 -5.84 13.84
N GLU A 103 -5.37 -6.60 14.69
CA GLU A 103 -5.83 -7.96 14.35
C GLU A 103 -6.80 -7.99 13.15
N PRO A 104 -7.86 -7.14 13.08
CA PRO A 104 -8.75 -7.12 11.91
C PRO A 104 -8.02 -6.75 10.61
N VAL A 105 -7.14 -5.76 10.65
CA VAL A 105 -6.38 -5.29 9.47
C VAL A 105 -5.43 -6.40 8.99
N LEU A 106 -4.69 -7.01 9.90
CA LEU A 106 -3.76 -8.10 9.57
C LEU A 106 -4.48 -9.35 9.06
N THR A 107 -5.69 -9.62 9.56
CA THR A 107 -6.53 -10.73 9.06
C THR A 107 -6.91 -10.52 7.60
N LEU A 108 -7.36 -9.32 7.23
CA LEU A 108 -7.66 -8.98 5.84
C LEU A 108 -6.45 -9.14 4.92
N LEU A 109 -5.28 -8.65 5.35
CA LEU A 109 -4.03 -8.74 4.58
C LEU A 109 -3.49 -10.17 4.48
N ARG A 110 -3.84 -11.03 5.44
CA ARG A 110 -3.47 -12.46 5.44
C ARG A 110 -4.36 -13.28 4.51
N GLU A 111 -5.66 -13.08 4.61
CA GLU A 111 -6.68 -13.92 3.95
C GLU A 111 -7.00 -13.45 2.53
N ARG A 112 -6.94 -12.13 2.29
CA ARG A 112 -7.35 -11.52 1.03
C ARG A 112 -6.25 -10.66 0.38
N PRO A 113 -4.95 -11.02 0.42
CA PRO A 113 -3.86 -10.17 -0.06
C PRO A 113 -4.03 -9.78 -1.54
N THR A 114 -4.45 -10.73 -2.38
CA THR A 114 -4.63 -10.50 -3.81
C THR A 114 -5.68 -9.42 -4.10
N ALA A 115 -6.78 -9.38 -3.33
CA ALA A 115 -7.84 -8.41 -3.54
C ALA A 115 -7.35 -6.98 -3.22
N TYR A 116 -6.68 -6.81 -2.08
CA TYR A 116 -6.14 -5.50 -1.67
C TYR A 116 -4.97 -5.04 -2.56
N VAL A 117 -4.13 -5.97 -3.02
CA VAL A 117 -3.08 -5.66 -4.01
C VAL A 117 -3.68 -5.25 -5.35
N LEU A 118 -4.73 -5.91 -5.83
CA LEU A 118 -5.41 -5.52 -7.06
C LEU A 118 -5.97 -4.10 -6.96
N ARG A 119 -6.61 -3.75 -5.85
CA ARG A 119 -7.09 -2.39 -5.60
C ARG A 119 -5.94 -1.37 -5.61
N THR A 120 -4.86 -1.68 -4.90
CA THR A 120 -3.64 -0.84 -4.87
C THR A 120 -3.10 -0.61 -6.29
N ARG A 121 -3.07 -1.65 -7.12
CA ARG A 121 -2.65 -1.57 -8.52
C ARG A 121 -3.55 -0.66 -9.35
N ILE A 122 -4.88 -0.82 -9.25
CA ILE A 122 -5.85 0.02 -9.96
C ILE A 122 -5.64 1.50 -9.62
N VAL A 123 -5.46 1.82 -8.34
CA VAL A 123 -5.17 3.18 -7.88
C VAL A 123 -3.84 3.68 -8.45
N ALA A 124 -2.78 2.87 -8.36
CA ALA A 124 -1.46 3.23 -8.83
C ALA A 124 -1.40 3.52 -10.35
N GLU A 125 -2.07 2.69 -11.15
CA GLU A 125 -2.20 2.87 -12.60
C GLU A 125 -2.99 4.15 -12.92
N SER A 126 -4.05 4.43 -12.16
CA SER A 126 -4.87 5.64 -12.35
C SER A 126 -4.11 6.93 -11.99
N VAL A 127 -3.33 6.92 -10.90
CA VAL A 127 -2.43 8.03 -10.54
C VAL A 127 -1.35 8.24 -11.61
N ALA A 128 -0.79 7.16 -12.16
CA ALA A 128 0.20 7.26 -13.24
C ALA A 128 -0.41 7.90 -14.49
N ALA A 129 -1.61 7.49 -14.89
CA ALA A 129 -2.35 8.07 -16.01
C ALA A 129 -2.66 9.56 -15.78
N ALA A 130 -3.16 9.94 -14.60
CA ALA A 130 -3.44 11.33 -14.26
C ALA A 130 -2.17 12.21 -14.27
N ARG A 131 -1.05 11.69 -13.77
CA ARG A 131 0.26 12.38 -13.83
C ARG A 131 0.75 12.57 -15.27
N ALA A 132 0.54 11.58 -16.14
CA ALA A 132 0.91 11.67 -17.55
C ALA A 132 0.08 12.74 -18.28
N ALA A 133 -1.25 12.76 -18.07
CA ALA A 133 -2.14 13.76 -18.66
C ALA A 133 -1.74 15.19 -18.28
N ARG A 134 -1.35 15.42 -17.01
CA ARG A 134 -0.89 16.72 -16.51
C ARG A 134 0.45 17.20 -17.10
N LYS A 135 1.28 16.32 -17.66
CA LYS A 135 2.55 16.69 -18.29
C LYS A 135 2.40 17.09 -19.76
N VAL A 136 1.28 16.70 -20.37
CA VAL A 136 0.97 16.96 -21.78
C VAL A 136 0.14 18.24 -21.94
N SER A 137 -0.51 18.70 -20.87
CA SER A 137 -1.18 20.00 -20.77
C SER A 137 -0.21 21.12 -20.37
#